data_AF-A0A2E0ZV87-F1
#
_entry.id   AF-A0A2E0ZV87-F1
#
_cell.length_a   1.000
_cell.length_b   1.000
_cell.length_c   1.000
_cell.angle_alpha   90.00
_cell.angle_beta   90.00
_cell.angle_gamma   90.00
#
_symmetry.space_group_name_H-M   'P 1'
#
loop_
_entity.id
_entity.type
_entity.pdbx_description
1 polymer ?
#
loop_
_entity_poly.entity_id
_entity_poly.type
_entity_poly.pdbx_seq_one_letter_code
_entity_poly.pdbx_strand_id
1 'polypeptide(L)'
;KSQAAARPARSGVVWSKYRGSGSVEFDDQTPRIEEGKATTSATFSEPGNYVLRVLAWDDSGGQSAIMAGGFFCCWTNGFITVQVD
;
A
#
# COMPACT_ATOMS: atom_id res chain seq x y z
N LYS A 1 -10.58 -28.60 14.24
CA LYS A 1 -9.77 -27.48 14.81
C LYS A 1 -8.96 -26.91 13.67
N SER A 2 -9.36 -25.77 13.12
CA SER A 2 -8.68 -25.19 11.97
C SER A 2 -7.43 -24.47 12.47
N GLN A 3 -6.28 -25.15 12.46
CA GLN A 3 -5.01 -24.45 12.45
C GLN A 3 -4.91 -23.78 11.09
N ALA A 4 -5.42 -22.55 10.97
CA ALA A 4 -4.75 -21.61 10.10
C ALA A 4 -3.31 -21.56 10.62
N ALA A 5 -2.39 -22.22 9.91
CA ALA A 5 -0.99 -22.19 10.27
C ALA A 5 -0.61 -20.74 10.55
N ALA A 6 0.00 -20.48 11.71
CA ALA A 6 0.39 -19.14 12.14
C ALA A 6 1.43 -18.60 11.15
N ARG A 7 0.95 -18.03 10.05
CA ARG A 7 1.81 -17.42 9.03
C ARG A 7 2.49 -16.23 9.71
N PRO A 8 3.78 -16.00 9.45
CA PRO A 8 4.50 -14.89 10.05
C PRO A 8 3.74 -13.58 9.86
N ALA A 9 3.73 -12.76 10.91
CA ALA A 9 3.22 -11.41 10.85
C ALA A 9 3.82 -10.69 9.64
N ARG A 10 2.96 -10.07 8.83
CA ARG A 10 3.42 -9.30 7.68
C ARG A 10 2.72 -7.96 7.66
N SER A 11 3.43 -6.99 7.13
CA SER A 11 2.91 -5.70 6.74
C SER A 11 3.27 -5.44 5.30
N GLY A 12 2.57 -4.51 4.68
CA GLY A 12 2.83 -4.13 3.32
C GLY A 12 2.25 -2.77 2.98
N VAL A 13 2.70 -2.25 1.85
CA VAL A 13 2.17 -1.04 1.24
C VAL A 13 1.75 -1.33 -0.19
N VAL A 14 0.72 -0.63 -0.67
CA VAL A 14 0.28 -0.68 -2.06
C VAL A 14 0.15 0.75 -2.58
N TRP A 15 0.91 1.06 -3.63
CA TRP A 15 0.87 2.34 -4.32
C TRP A 15 -0.23 2.37 -5.38
N SER A 16 -0.81 3.54 -5.61
CA SER A 16 -1.82 3.75 -6.64
C SER A 16 -1.97 5.23 -6.98
N LYS A 17 -2.31 5.54 -8.23
CA LYS A 17 -2.85 6.87 -8.58
C LYS A 17 -4.23 7.03 -7.94
N TYR A 18 -4.45 8.13 -7.22
CA TYR A 18 -5.75 8.51 -6.68
C TYR A 18 -6.43 9.60 -7.50
N ARG A 19 -5.69 10.64 -7.90
CA ARG A 19 -6.14 11.71 -8.79
C ARG A 19 -5.00 12.18 -9.70
N GLY A 20 -5.34 12.84 -10.81
CA GLY A 20 -4.41 13.39 -11.79
C GLY A 20 -4.78 13.02 -13.23
N SER A 21 -4.42 13.89 -14.17
CA SER A 21 -4.82 13.81 -15.58
C SER A 21 -4.15 12.65 -16.32
N GLY A 22 -2.84 12.46 -16.14
CA GLY A 22 -2.08 11.38 -16.80
C GLY A 22 -2.10 10.03 -16.09
N SER A 23 -1.47 9.03 -16.70
CA SER A 23 -1.14 7.77 -16.02
C SER A 23 0.07 7.94 -15.09
N VAL A 24 0.13 7.09 -14.07
CA VAL A 24 1.29 6.97 -13.17
C VAL A 24 1.66 5.51 -13.13
N GLU A 25 2.89 5.20 -13.53
CA GLU A 25 3.46 3.85 -13.47
C GLU A 25 4.44 3.77 -12.30
N PHE A 26 4.36 2.69 -11.53
CA PHE A 26 5.27 2.43 -10.42
C PHE A 26 6.18 1.26 -10.79
N ASP A 27 7.49 1.40 -10.59
CA ASP A 27 8.45 0.32 -10.85
C ASP A 27 8.11 -0.93 -10.02
N ASP A 28 7.76 -0.72 -8.75
CA ASP A 28 7.14 -1.70 -7.88
C ASP A 28 5.94 -1.07 -7.18
N GLN A 29 4.74 -1.58 -7.45
CA GLN A 29 3.51 -1.09 -6.83
C GLN A 29 3.36 -1.60 -5.38
N THR A 30 4.05 -2.67 -5.00
CA THR A 30 4.01 -3.28 -3.67
C THR A 30 5.42 -3.50 -3.12
N PRO A 31 6.22 -2.43 -2.95
CA PRO A 31 7.60 -2.54 -2.54
C PRO A 31 7.70 -3.20 -1.16
N ARG A 32 8.69 -4.08 -1.03
CA ARG A 32 9.02 -4.70 0.26
C ARG A 32 9.39 -3.62 1.27
N ILE A 33 8.93 -3.82 2.50
CA ILE A 33 9.35 -2.99 3.63
C ILE A 33 10.63 -3.59 4.22
N GLU A 34 11.71 -2.84 4.19
CA GLU A 34 13.01 -3.17 4.77
C GLU A 34 13.33 -2.13 5.84
N GLU A 35 13.60 -2.58 7.07
CA GLU A 35 13.89 -1.69 8.22
C GLU A 35 12.85 -0.56 8.42
N GLY A 36 11.57 -0.87 8.16
CA GLY A 36 10.47 0.09 8.30
C GLY A 36 10.34 1.09 7.15
N LYS A 37 11.07 0.91 6.04
CA LYS A 37 11.03 1.76 4.85
C LYS A 37 10.71 0.96 3.61
N ALA A 38 10.00 1.57 2.67
CA ALA A 38 9.77 1.03 1.34
C ALA A 38 9.99 2.15 0.32
N THR A 39 10.58 1.83 -0.82
CA THR A 39 10.91 2.79 -1.87
C THR A 39 10.50 2.23 -3.22
N THR A 40 9.97 3.09 -4.07
CA THR A 40 9.62 2.78 -5.46
C THR A 40 9.75 4.05 -6.29
N SER A 41 9.97 3.93 -7.59
CA SER A 41 9.94 5.07 -8.52
C SER A 41 8.54 5.19 -9.11
N ALA A 42 8.12 6.42 -9.41
CA ALA A 42 6.88 6.69 -10.11
C ALA A 42 7.17 7.52 -11.38
N THR A 43 6.68 7.05 -12.52
CA THR A 43 6.79 7.73 -13.81
C THR A 43 5.42 8.29 -14.21
N PHE A 44 5.40 9.56 -14.58
CA PHE A 44 4.18 10.30 -14.94
C PHE A 44 4.15 10.52 -16.45
N SER A 45 2.99 10.30 -17.08
CA SER A 45 2.87 10.41 -18.54
C SER A 45 2.85 11.86 -19.06
N GLU A 46 2.48 12.82 -18.22
CA GLU A 46 2.34 14.23 -18.58
C GLU A 46 2.51 15.13 -17.34
N PRO A 47 2.86 16.42 -17.53
CA PRO A 47 2.88 17.40 -16.44
C PRO A 47 1.49 17.61 -15.82
N GLY A 48 1.43 17.92 -14.53
CA GLY A 48 0.19 18.19 -13.82
C GLY A 48 0.23 17.96 -12.32
N ASN A 49 -0.92 18.16 -11.69
CA ASN A 49 -1.14 17.90 -10.27
C ASN A 49 -1.69 16.49 -10.05
N TYR A 50 -1.00 15.70 -9.25
CA TYR A 50 -1.35 14.33 -8.92
C TYR A 50 -1.61 14.14 -7.42
N VAL A 51 -2.49 13.21 -7.11
CA VAL A 51 -2.59 12.64 -5.75
C VAL A 51 -2.29 11.16 -5.87
N LEU A 52 -1.23 10.73 -5.20
CA LEU A 52 -0.90 9.31 -5.03
C LEU A 52 -1.47 8.83 -3.71
N ARG A 53 -1.92 7.57 -3.68
CA ARG A 53 -2.39 6.90 -2.47
C ARG A 53 -1.48 5.73 -2.16
N VAL A 54 -1.00 5.68 -0.92
CA VAL A 54 -0.38 4.51 -0.33
C VAL A 54 -1.36 3.85 0.63
N LEU A 55 -1.75 2.62 0.36
CA LEU A 55 -2.51 1.79 1.30
C LEU A 55 -1.50 0.98 2.11
N ALA A 56 -1.37 1.28 3.40
CA ALA A 56 -0.56 0.51 4.33
C ALA A 56 -1.46 -0.49 5.06
N TRP A 57 -1.00 -1.72 5.23
CA TRP A 57 -1.73 -2.77 5.90
C TRP A 57 -0.81 -3.63 6.76
N ASP A 58 -1.38 -4.22 7.81
CA ASP A 58 -0.69 -5.10 8.75
C ASP A 58 -1.62 -6.25 9.15
N ASP A 59 -1.11 -7.48 9.18
CA ASP A 59 -1.84 -8.63 9.71
C ASP A 59 -1.16 -9.29 10.91
N SER A 60 -0.24 -8.56 11.55
CA SER A 60 0.48 -9.00 12.73
C SER A 60 -0.45 -9.29 13.92
N GLY A 61 0.03 -10.15 14.84
CA GLY A 61 -0.75 -10.56 16.01
C GLY A 61 -2.03 -11.32 15.64
N GLY A 62 -3.11 -11.07 16.39
CA GLY A 62 -4.43 -11.68 16.15
C GLY A 62 -5.17 -11.11 14.94
N GLN A 63 -4.62 -10.09 14.26
CA GLN A 63 -5.33 -9.37 13.19
C GLN A 63 -5.61 -10.25 11.97
N SER A 64 -4.74 -11.22 11.68
CA SER A 64 -5.03 -12.23 10.66
C SER A 64 -6.35 -12.98 10.90
N ALA A 65 -6.71 -13.25 12.16
CA ALA A 65 -7.98 -13.86 12.53
C ALA A 65 -9.16 -12.87 12.46
N ILE A 66 -8.93 -11.59 12.78
CA ILE A 66 -9.93 -10.52 12.66
C ILE A 66 -10.30 -10.28 11.18
N MET A 67 -9.30 -10.21 10.30
CA MET A 67 -9.48 -10.08 8.85
C MET A 67 -10.22 -11.30 8.26
N ALA A 68 -9.89 -12.52 8.71
CA ALA A 68 -10.59 -13.74 8.29
C ALA A 68 -12.07 -13.77 8.76
N GLY A 69 -12.38 -13.07 9.85
CA GLY A 69 -13.74 -12.90 10.37
C GLY A 69 -14.58 -11.84 9.65
N GLY A 70 -14.07 -11.22 8.58
CA GLY A 70 -14.80 -10.21 7.79
C GLY A 70 -14.65 -8.77 8.28
N PHE A 71 -13.77 -8.53 9.27
CA PHE A 71 -13.45 -7.19 9.74
C PHE A 71 -12.16 -6.69 9.08
N PHE A 72 -12.30 -5.89 8.03
CA PHE A 72 -11.18 -5.35 7.24
C PHE A 72 -10.59 -4.08 7.88
N CYS A 73 -10.16 -4.14 9.14
CA CYS A 73 -9.81 -2.93 9.91
C CYS A 73 -8.31 -2.58 9.94
N CYS A 74 -7.41 -3.47 9.50
CA CYS A 74 -5.97 -3.24 9.67
C CYS A 74 -5.29 -2.70 8.42
N TRP A 75 -5.89 -1.67 7.83
CA TRP A 75 -5.29 -0.88 6.77
C TRP A 75 -5.61 0.60 6.95
N THR A 76 -4.72 1.46 6.45
CA THR A 76 -4.91 2.90 6.40
C THR A 76 -4.39 3.45 5.08
N ASN A 77 -4.89 4.61 4.67
CA ASN A 77 -4.40 5.31 3.48
C ASN A 77 -3.55 6.52 3.87
N GLY A 78 -2.41 6.68 3.21
CA GLY A 78 -1.72 7.97 3.07
C GLY A 78 -2.00 8.56 1.70
N PHE A 79 -2.11 9.89 1.62
CA PHE A 79 -2.27 10.61 0.35
C PHE A 79 -1.12 11.61 0.19
N ILE A 80 -0.48 11.59 -0.98
CA ILE A 80 0.66 12.44 -1.30
C ILE A 80 0.33 13.26 -2.54
N THR A 81 0.44 14.57 -2.43
CA THR A 81 0.28 15.51 -3.55
C THR A 81 1.62 15.71 -4.26
N VAL A 82 1.65 15.52 -5.57
CA VAL A 82 2.86 15.67 -6.41
C VAL A 82 2.53 16.65 -7.54
N GLN A 83 3.41 17.63 -7.75
CA GLN A 83 3.38 18.52 -8.90
C GLN A 83 4.48 18.08 -9.86
N VAL A 84 4.12 17.86 -11.13
CA VAL A 84 5.03 17.46 -12.21
C VAL A 84 5.02 18.57 -13.25
N ASP A 85 6.20 19.06 -13.62
CA ASP A 85 6.42 20.17 -14.55
C ASP A 85 7.03 19.72 -15.88
#